data_AF-A0A5J5K8E9-F1
#
_entry.id   AF-A0A5J5K8E9-F1
#
_cell.length_a   1.000
_cell.length_b   1.000
_cell.length_c   1.000
_cell.angle_alpha   90.00
_cell.angle_beta   90.00
_cell.angle_gamma   90.00
#
_symmetry.space_group_name_H-M   'P 1'
#
loop_
_entity.id
_entity.type
_entity.pdbx_description
1 polymer ?
#
loop_
_entity_poly.entity_id
_entity_poly.type
_entity_poly.pdbx_seq_one_letter_code
_entity_poly.pdbx_strand_id
1 'polypeptide(L)'
;MTALVPAPRAGDDGLQAVRRERALAGVAAARRRITEAEKAEVRAVAVARQAGATWDEVAQRLGIKQPNAVRKYRAPVLELLRRGLCPAADRAGL
;
A
#
# COMPACT_ATOMS: atom_id res chain seq x y z
N MET A 1 -59.32 -16.08 -5.18
CA MET A 1 -58.37 -15.09 -5.74
C MET A 1 -56.98 -15.53 -5.31
N THR A 2 -56.28 -16.30 -6.15
CA THR A 2 -54.96 -16.85 -5.81
C THR A 2 -53.90 -15.95 -6.44
N ALA A 3 -53.11 -15.27 -5.60
CA ALA A 3 -51.99 -14.46 -6.06
C ALA A 3 -50.90 -15.37 -6.65
N LEU A 4 -50.60 -15.16 -7.93
CA LEU A 4 -49.49 -15.80 -8.62
C LEU A 4 -48.20 -15.21 -8.05
N VAL A 5 -47.52 -15.96 -7.18
CA VAL A 5 -46.17 -15.62 -6.73
C VAL A 5 -45.22 -15.80 -7.92
N PRO A 6 -44.51 -14.76 -8.38
CA PRO A 6 -43.55 -14.91 -9.47
C PRO A 6 -42.37 -15.77 -8.99
N ALA A 7 -42.03 -16.79 -9.79
CA ALA A 7 -40.90 -17.67 -9.51
C ALA A 7 -39.58 -16.87 -9.37
N PRO A 8 -38.68 -17.27 -8.46
CA PRO A 8 -37.35 -16.65 -8.34
C PRO A 8 -36.62 -16.80 -9.68
N ARG A 9 -36.19 -15.66 -10.25
CA ARG A 9 -35.47 -15.66 -11.52
C ARG A 9 -34.06 -16.19 -11.27
N ALA A 10 -33.79 -17.40 -11.75
CA ALA A 10 -32.48 -18.04 -11.73
C ALA A 10 -31.32 -17.23 -12.37
N GLY A 11 -31.58 -16.02 -12.90
CA GLY A 11 -30.57 -15.10 -13.43
C GLY A 11 -30.01 -14.10 -12.40
N ASP A 12 -30.67 -13.89 -11.26
CA ASP A 12 -30.22 -12.91 -10.27
C ASP A 12 -28.99 -13.40 -9.49
N ASP A 13 -28.88 -14.70 -9.22
CA ASP A 13 -27.75 -15.29 -8.50
C ASP A 13 -26.44 -15.19 -9.28
N GLY A 14 -26.50 -15.37 -10.61
CA GLY A 14 -25.34 -15.21 -11.49
C GLY A 14 -24.85 -13.76 -11.54
N LEU A 15 -25.78 -12.80 -11.63
CA LEU A 15 -25.45 -11.38 -11.62
C LEU A 15 -24.88 -10.93 -10.27
N GLN A 16 -25.43 -11.42 -9.16
CA GLN A 16 -24.91 -11.14 -7.81
C GLN A 16 -23.53 -11.76 -7.60
N ALA A 17 -23.29 -12.98 -8.09
CA ALA A 17 -21.97 -13.61 -8.04
C ALA A 17 -20.91 -12.80 -8.79
N VAL A 18 -21.21 -12.34 -10.02
CA VAL A 18 -20.30 -11.50 -10.81
C VAL A 18 -20.05 -10.14 -10.14
N ARG A 19 -21.09 -9.53 -9.55
CA ARG A 19 -20.94 -8.27 -8.78
C ARG A 19 -20.04 -8.46 -7.56
N ARG A 20 -20.23 -9.54 -6.81
CA ARG A 20 -19.41 -9.90 -5.66
C ARG A 20 -17.95 -10.12 -6.07
N GLU A 21 -17.72 -10.87 -7.14
CA GLU A 21 -16.36 -11.13 -7.65
C GLU A 21 -15.67 -9.82 -8.06
N ARG A 22 -16.35 -8.94 -8.81
CA ARG A 22 -15.82 -7.61 -9.16
C ARG A 22 -15.49 -6.77 -7.94
N ALA A 23 -16.35 -6.77 -6.92
CA ALA A 23 -16.09 -6.06 -5.68
C ALA A 23 -14.83 -6.58 -4.97
N LEU A 24 -14.69 -7.91 -4.85
CA LEU A 24 -13.50 -8.54 -4.26
C LEU A 24 -12.23 -8.26 -5.06
N ALA A 25 -12.30 -8.29 -6.40
CA ALA A 25 -11.20 -7.91 -7.26
C ALA A 25 -10.78 -6.44 -7.03
N GLY A 26 -11.75 -5.54 -6.85
CA GLY A 26 -11.51 -4.15 -6.47
C GLY A 26 -10.76 -4.02 -5.14
N VAL A 27 -11.16 -4.78 -4.11
CA VAL A 27 -10.45 -4.82 -2.81
C VAL A 27 -9.02 -5.32 -2.97
N ALA A 28 -8.81 -6.40 -3.72
CA ALA A 28 -7.47 -6.95 -3.98
C ALA A 28 -6.57 -5.94 -4.71
N ALA A 29 -7.12 -5.22 -5.70
CA ALA A 29 -6.39 -4.18 -6.42
C ALA A 29 -6.02 -3.01 -5.50
N ALA A 30 -6.95 -2.56 -4.65
CA ALA A 30 -6.68 -1.51 -3.67
C ALA A 30 -5.58 -1.94 -2.69
N ARG A 31 -5.61 -3.18 -2.19
CA ARG A 31 -4.59 -3.71 -1.30
C ARG A 31 -3.21 -3.72 -1.94
N ARG A 32 -3.10 -4.15 -3.21
CA ARG A 32 -1.82 -4.13 -3.95
C ARG A 32 -1.27 -2.71 -4.06
N ARG A 33 -2.11 -1.71 -4.38
CA ARG A 33 -1.69 -0.30 -4.48
C ARG A 33 -1.16 0.23 -3.15
N ILE A 34 -1.83 -0.09 -2.04
CA ILE A 34 -1.38 0.29 -0.69
C ILE A 34 0.00 -0.33 -0.41
N THR A 35 0.16 -1.62 -0.66
CA THR A 35 1.44 -2.30 -0.43
C THR A 35 2.57 -1.74 -1.30
N GLU A 36 2.30 -1.40 -2.57
CA GLU A 36 3.32 -0.76 -3.41
C GLU A 36 3.67 0.65 -2.96
N ALA A 37 2.69 1.43 -2.49
CA ALA A 37 2.93 2.74 -1.89
C ALA A 37 3.78 2.62 -0.61
N GLU A 38 3.48 1.67 0.27
CA GLU A 38 4.27 1.39 1.47
C GLU A 38 5.71 1.02 1.14
N LYS A 39 5.92 0.15 0.13
CA LYS A 39 7.28 -0.19 -0.35
C LYS A 39 8.03 1.02 -0.91
N ALA A 40 7.33 1.88 -1.67
CA ALA A 40 7.93 3.09 -2.22
C ALA A 40 8.34 4.07 -1.11
N GLU A 41 7.50 4.22 -0.09
CA GLU A 41 7.77 5.04 1.09
C GLU A 41 9.02 4.54 1.84
N VAL A 42 9.13 3.23 2.09
CA VAL A 42 10.32 2.63 2.73
C VAL A 42 11.59 2.90 1.91
N ARG A 43 11.53 2.78 0.58
CA ARG A 43 12.69 3.09 -0.29
C ARG A 43 13.08 4.55 -0.20
N ALA A 44 12.12 5.47 -0.21
CA ALA A 44 12.39 6.90 -0.08
C ALA A 44 13.04 7.23 1.28
N VAL A 45 12.56 6.63 2.37
CA VAL A 45 13.19 6.78 3.69
C VAL A 45 14.61 6.21 3.70
N ALA A 46 14.84 5.06 3.04
CA ALA A 46 16.18 4.48 2.96
C ALA A 46 17.16 5.39 2.21
N VAL A 47 16.74 5.98 1.09
CA VAL A 47 17.52 6.97 0.33
C VAL A 47 17.84 8.19 1.20
N ALA A 48 16.84 8.75 1.90
CA ALA A 48 17.06 9.87 2.81
C ALA A 48 18.07 9.52 3.92
N ARG A 49 17.97 8.30 4.49
CA ARG A 49 18.91 7.81 5.50
C ARG A 49 20.33 7.60 4.96
N GLN A 50 20.49 7.20 3.69
CA GLN A 50 21.80 7.14 3.03
C GLN A 50 22.40 8.51 2.81
N ALA A 51 21.57 9.50 2.47
CA ALA A 51 21.98 10.89 2.32
C ALA A 51 22.28 11.61 3.66
N GLY A 52 22.17 10.91 4.79
CA GLY A 52 22.51 11.43 6.11
C GLY A 52 21.34 12.04 6.90
N ALA A 53 20.13 12.10 6.34
CA ALA A 53 18.97 12.66 7.04
C ALA A 53 18.69 11.91 8.34
N THR A 54 18.46 12.62 9.44
CA THR A 54 18.14 12.09 10.77
C THR A 54 16.72 11.51 10.83
N TRP A 55 16.44 10.70 11.86
CA TRP A 55 15.08 10.19 12.09
C TRP A 55 14.08 11.28 12.42
N ASP A 56 14.52 12.40 13.00
CA ASP A 56 13.67 13.56 13.28
C ASP A 56 13.24 14.26 11.98
N GLU A 57 14.16 14.49 11.05
CA GLU A 57 13.85 15.08 9.75
C GLU A 57 12.90 14.19 8.94
N VAL A 58 13.14 12.87 8.94
CA VAL A 58 12.23 11.90 8.31
C VAL A 58 10.84 11.97 8.94
N ALA A 59 10.76 11.99 10.28
CA ALA A 59 9.49 12.03 10.99
C ALA A 59 8.72 13.34 10.71
N GLN A 60 9.43 14.47 10.69
CA GLN A 60 8.87 15.78 10.35
C GLN A 60 8.27 15.78 8.93
N ARG A 61 8.99 15.22 7.95
CA ARG A 61 8.51 15.12 6.56
C ARG A 61 7.31 14.19 6.39
N LEU A 62 7.23 13.15 7.21
CA LEU A 62 6.11 12.21 7.21
C LEU A 62 4.92 12.69 8.07
N GLY A 63 5.05 13.81 8.78
CA GLY A 63 4.00 14.31 9.68
C GLY A 63 3.73 13.40 10.88
N ILE A 64 4.72 12.62 11.32
CA ILE A 64 4.59 11.69 12.45
C ILE A 64 5.63 12.01 13.53
N LYS A 65 5.39 11.51 14.75
CA LYS A 65 6.39 11.60 15.83
C LYS A 65 7.58 10.66 15.56
N GLN A 66 8.79 11.10 15.91
CA GLN A 66 10.03 10.35 15.70
C GLN A 66 9.98 8.88 16.18
N PRO A 67 9.44 8.53 17.37
CA PRO A 67 9.35 7.13 17.79
C PRO A 67 8.54 6.25 16.83
N ASN A 68 7.52 6.82 16.18
CA ASN A 68 6.72 6.09 15.19
C ASN A 68 7.48 5.90 13.87
N ALA A 69 8.26 6.90 13.44
CA ALA A 69 9.13 6.77 12.27
C ALA A 69 10.17 5.66 12.50
N VAL A 70 10.85 5.69 13.65
CA VAL A 70 11.85 4.65 14.00
C VAL A 70 11.20 3.28 14.05
N ARG A 71 10.05 3.13 14.73
CA ARG A 71 9.33 1.86 14.85
C ARG A 71 8.90 1.30 13.50
N LYS A 72 8.40 2.14 12.59
CA LYS A 72 7.86 1.72 11.29
C LYS A 72 8.97 1.41 10.28
N TYR A 73 10.01 2.24 10.21
CA TYR A 73 10.95 2.19 9.08
C TYR A 73 12.34 1.63 9.42
N ARG A 74 12.78 1.62 10.69
CA ARG A 74 14.17 1.26 11.02
C ARG A 74 14.56 -0.13 10.52
N ALA A 75 13.78 -1.15 10.86
CA ALA A 75 14.06 -2.53 10.44
C ALA A 75 14.08 -2.70 8.91
N PRO A 76 13.03 -2.30 8.16
CA PRO A 76 13.02 -2.50 6.71
C PRO A 76 14.06 -1.63 5.97
N VAL A 77 14.36 -0.43 6.47
CA VAL A 77 15.43 0.39 5.91
C VAL A 77 16.79 -0.30 6.10
N LEU A 78 17.09 -0.79 7.30
CA LEU A 78 18.35 -1.52 7.54
C LEU A 78 18.47 -2.77 6.66
N GLU A 79 17.37 -3.48 6.41
CA GLU A 79 17.36 -4.62 5.50
C GLU A 79 17.69 -4.21 4.06
N LEU A 80 17.08 -3.13 3.54
CA LEU A 80 17.37 -2.61 2.21
C LEU A 80 18.81 -2.15 2.06
N LEU A 81 19.33 -1.44 3.07
CA LEU A 81 20.71 -0.96 3.10
C LEU A 81 21.71 -2.12 3.09
N ARG A 82 21.47 -3.16 3.91
CA ARG A 82 22.31 -4.36 3.97
C ARG A 82 22.37 -5.11 2.64
N ARG A 83 21.27 -5.13 1.89
CA ARG A 83 21.20 -5.81 0.60
C ARG A 83 21.74 -4.97 -0.56
N GLY A 84 22.13 -3.72 -0.33
CA GLY A 84 22.53 -2.80 -1.40
C GLY A 84 21.40 -2.49 -2.39
N LEU A 85 20.13 -2.68 -1.99
CA LEU A 85 18.95 -2.52 -2.86
C LEU A 85 18.40 -1.09 -2.85
N CYS A 86 19.15 -0.13 -2.33
CA CYS A 86 18.75 1.26 -2.45
C CYS A 86 19.08 1.72 -3.87
N PRO A 87 18.10 2.16 -4.66
CA PRO A 87 18.40 2.80 -5.92
C PRO A 87 19.30 3.99 -5.60
N ALA A 88 20.47 4.05 -6.24
CA ALA A 88 21.34 5.21 -6.14
C ALA A 88 20.50 6.46 -6.38
N ALA A 89 20.69 7.50 -5.56
CA ALA A 89 20.06 8.81 -5.73
C ALA A 89 20.47 9.51 -7.06
N ASP A 90 21.06 8.78 -8.00
CA ASP A 90 21.46 9.23 -9.32
C ASP A 90 20.24 9.31 -10.25
N ARG A 91 20.03 10.51 -10.79
CA ARG A 91 19.00 10.97 -11.75
C ARG A 91 17.75 11.65 -11.19
N ALA A 92 17.89 12.48 -10.16
CA ALA A 92 17.12 13.72 -10.09
C ALA A 92 18.09 14.88 -9.89
N GLY A 93 18.78 15.26 -10.98
CA GLY A 93 19.26 16.62 -11.09
C GLY A 93 18.06 17.54 -11.29
N LEU A 94 18.04 18.61 -10.49
CA LEU A 94 17.07 19.72 -10.41
C LEU A 94 15.83 19.46 -9.55
#